data_AF-A0A3M8RLA0-F1
#
_entry.id   AF-A0A3M8RLA0-F1
#
_cell.length_a   1.000
_cell.length_b   1.000
_cell.length_c   1.000
_cell.angle_alpha   90.00
_cell.angle_beta   90.00
_cell.angle_gamma   90.00
#
_symmetry.space_group_name_H-M   'P 1'
#
loop_
_entity.id
_entity.type
_entity.pdbx_description
1 polymer ?
#
loop_
_entity_poly.entity_id
_entity_poly.type
_entity_poly.pdbx_seq_one_letter_code
_entity_poly.pdbx_strand_id
1 'polypeptide(L)'
;PPPPPAGLISVHNQRVKRFVGALRHQAPFPALVIEPEAEQQCHLGLWLQGEGRLQYGDDAAFYQQLLARHAHLHALAREAKALYDAGDGERAEQKGVELERENQALMALLQG
;
A
#
# COMPACT_ATOMS: atom_id res chain seq x y z
N PRO A 1 -20.31 4.78 -5.49
CA PRO A 1 -19.54 6.05 -5.44
C PRO A 1 -18.63 6.13 -6.67
N PRO A 2 -18.24 7.32 -7.16
CA PRO A 2 -17.23 7.41 -8.21
C PRO A 2 -15.89 6.84 -7.71
N PRO A 3 -15.07 6.25 -8.60
CA PRO A 3 -13.76 5.73 -8.21
C PRO A 3 -12.82 6.87 -7.78
N PRO A 4 -11.74 6.56 -7.03
CA PRO A 4 -10.72 7.54 -6.71
C PRO A 4 -10.08 8.13 -7.97
N PRO A 5 -9.47 9.33 -7.87
CA PRO A 5 -8.74 9.92 -8.97
C PRO A 5 -7.72 8.95 -9.58
N ALA A 6 -7.74 8.75 -10.90
CA ALA A 6 -6.85 7.79 -11.57
C ALA A 6 -5.36 8.04 -11.29
N GLY A 7 -4.97 9.32 -11.13
CA GLY A 7 -3.62 9.70 -10.74
C GLY A 7 -3.19 9.17 -9.37
N LEU A 8 -4.12 9.09 -8.41
CA LEU A 8 -3.87 8.57 -7.06
C LEU A 8 -3.50 7.09 -7.10
N ILE A 9 -4.33 6.30 -7.79
CA ILE A 9 -4.14 4.86 -7.97
C ILE A 9 -2.83 4.58 -8.70
N SER A 10 -2.54 5.34 -9.76
CA SER A 10 -1.28 5.21 -10.52
C SER A 10 -0.05 5.50 -9.66
N VAL A 11 -0.08 6.57 -8.86
CA VAL A 11 1.01 6.94 -7.94
C VAL A 11 1.23 5.88 -6.87
N HIS A 12 0.16 5.34 -6.28
CA HIS A 12 0.26 4.30 -5.26
C HIS A 12 0.84 3.01 -5.86
N ASN A 13 0.32 2.56 -7.00
CA ASN A 13 0.84 1.40 -7.73
C ASN A 13 2.32 1.54 -8.10
N GLN A 14 2.73 2.73 -8.55
CA GLN A 14 4.13 2.99 -8.87
C GLN A 14 5.03 2.92 -7.63
N ARG A 15 4.54 3.39 -6.47
CA ARG A 15 5.28 3.29 -5.21
C ARG A 15 5.48 1.83 -4.79
N VAL A 16 4.44 1.00 -4.88
CA VAL A 16 4.54 -0.45 -4.60
C VAL A 16 5.54 -1.12 -5.53
N LYS A 17 5.46 -0.87 -6.85
CA LYS A 17 6.42 -1.43 -7.82
C LYS A 17 7.87 -1.03 -7.52
N ARG A 18 8.11 0.23 -7.14
CA ARG A 18 9.45 0.70 -6.75
C ARG A 18 9.95 0.03 -5.48
N PHE A 19 9.06 -0.16 -4.50
CA PHE A 19 9.40 -0.87 -3.27
C PHE A 19 9.81 -2.33 -3.56
N VAL A 20 9.04 -3.04 -4.39
CA VAL A 20 9.35 -4.43 -4.78
C VAL A 20 10.64 -4.50 -5.59
N GLY A 21 10.88 -3.56 -6.50
CA GLY A 21 12.16 -3.46 -7.21
C GLY A 21 13.35 -3.20 -6.28
N ALA A 22 13.15 -2.45 -5.19
CA ALA A 22 14.19 -2.19 -4.19
C ALA A 22 14.60 -3.44 -3.41
N LEU A 23 13.66 -4.36 -3.14
CA LEU A 23 13.97 -5.67 -2.55
C LEU A 23 14.93 -6.50 -3.42
N ARG A 24 14.94 -6.24 -4.74
CA ARG A 24 15.82 -6.87 -5.73
C ARG A 24 17.06 -6.04 -6.08
N HIS A 25 17.39 -5.03 -5.28
CA HIS A 25 18.49 -4.09 -5.51
C HIS A 25 18.40 -3.30 -6.83
N GLN A 26 17.21 -3.17 -7.42
CA GLN A 26 17.02 -2.48 -8.71
C GLN A 26 16.85 -0.96 -8.54
N ALA A 27 16.49 -0.52 -7.33
CA ALA A 27 16.21 0.86 -6.99
C ALA A 27 16.38 1.09 -5.47
N PRO A 28 16.55 2.34 -5.02
CA PRO A 28 16.43 2.66 -3.59
C PRO A 28 14.98 2.49 -3.12
N PHE A 29 14.79 2.19 -1.83
CA PHE A 29 13.46 2.16 -1.22
C PHE A 29 12.79 3.54 -1.31
N PRO A 30 11.52 3.61 -1.74
CA PRO A 30 10.77 4.86 -1.74
C PRO A 30 10.45 5.30 -0.30
N ALA A 31 10.40 6.62 -0.10
CA ALA A 31 9.95 7.21 1.16
C ALA A 31 8.44 7.01 1.40
N LEU A 32 8.03 7.14 2.65
CA LEU A 32 6.64 7.06 3.12
C LEU A 32 5.99 5.72 2.75
N VAL A 33 6.67 4.63 3.10
CA VAL A 33 6.17 3.25 3.00
C VAL A 33 6.33 2.49 4.31
N ILE A 34 7.50 2.60 4.95
CA ILE A 34 7.87 1.79 6.12
C ILE A 34 8.06 2.62 7.40
N GLU A 35 8.07 3.94 7.25
CA GLU A 35 8.20 4.90 8.33
C GLU A 35 6.99 4.80 9.27
N PRO A 36 7.13 5.11 10.57
CA PRO A 36 5.99 5.21 11.48
C PRO A 36 4.86 6.04 10.84
N GLU A 37 3.64 5.50 10.88
CA GLU A 37 2.44 6.15 10.32
C GLU A 37 2.48 6.42 8.81
N ALA A 38 3.37 5.79 8.05
CA ALA A 38 3.45 5.95 6.59
C ALA A 38 2.11 5.68 5.88
N GLU A 39 1.29 4.75 6.39
CA GLU A 39 -0.05 4.47 5.91
C GLU A 39 -1.05 5.62 6.10
N GLN A 40 -0.73 6.59 6.94
CA GLN A 40 -1.53 7.80 7.13
C GLN A 40 -1.02 8.98 6.31
N GLN A 41 0.24 8.90 5.86
CA GLN A 41 0.95 10.00 5.19
C GLN A 41 1.16 9.74 3.69
N CYS A 42 0.93 8.51 3.22
CA CYS A 42 0.97 8.22 1.79
C CYS A 42 -0.23 8.88 1.09
N HIS A 43 -0.11 9.15 -0.22
CA HIS A 43 -1.18 9.83 -0.97
C HIS A 43 -2.54 9.12 -0.82
N LEU A 44 -2.56 7.78 -0.86
CA LEU A 44 -3.79 7.02 -0.68
C LEU A 44 -4.33 7.11 0.75
N GLY A 45 -3.46 7.10 1.76
CA GLY A 45 -3.83 7.28 3.16
C GLY A 45 -4.47 8.64 3.43
N LEU A 46 -3.84 9.70 2.92
CA LEU A 46 -4.35 11.08 3.00
C LEU A 46 -5.73 11.18 2.34
N TRP A 47 -5.89 10.58 1.17
CA TRP A 47 -7.17 10.54 0.47
C TRP A 47 -8.23 9.74 1.23
N LEU A 48 -7.90 8.56 1.76
CA LEU A 48 -8.81 7.73 2.54
C LEU A 48 -9.35 8.48 3.76
N GLN A 49 -8.51 9.29 4.43
CA GLN A 49 -8.91 10.11 5.57
C GLN A 49 -9.76 11.34 5.17
N GLY A 50 -9.55 11.86 3.97
CA GLY A 50 -10.24 13.00 3.38
C GLY A 50 -11.43 12.59 2.51
N GLU A 51 -11.30 12.71 1.19
CA GLU A 51 -12.42 12.46 0.28
C GLU A 51 -12.90 11.01 0.30
N GLY A 52 -12.02 10.02 0.53
CA GLY A 52 -12.40 8.62 0.64
C GLY A 52 -13.36 8.38 1.81
N ARG A 53 -13.15 9.06 2.94
CA ARG A 53 -14.09 9.03 4.08
C ARG A 53 -15.45 9.60 3.72
N LEU A 54 -15.48 10.71 2.97
CA LEU A 54 -16.73 11.31 2.51
C LEU A 54 -17.47 10.41 1.50
N GLN A 55 -16.74 9.64 0.70
CA GLN A 55 -17.31 8.78 -0.34
C GLN A 55 -17.80 7.42 0.17
N TYR A 56 -17.08 6.82 1.12
CA TYR A 56 -17.33 5.46 1.57
C TYR A 56 -17.76 5.37 3.04
N GLY A 57 -17.66 6.47 3.81
CA GLY A 57 -17.88 6.46 5.25
C GLY A 57 -19.30 6.10 5.70
N ASP A 58 -20.29 6.24 4.81
CA ASP A 58 -21.67 5.83 5.09
C ASP A 58 -21.82 4.30 5.19
N ASP A 59 -20.99 3.55 4.46
CA ASP A 59 -20.83 2.11 4.65
C ASP A 59 -19.63 1.84 5.58
N ALA A 60 -19.89 1.85 6.88
CA ALA A 60 -18.85 1.65 7.89
C ALA A 60 -18.08 0.34 7.71
N ALA A 61 -18.75 -0.75 7.30
CA ALA A 61 -18.11 -2.05 7.14
C ALA A 61 -17.12 -2.03 5.96
N PHE A 62 -17.57 -1.49 4.82
CA PHE A 62 -16.71 -1.35 3.64
C PHE A 62 -15.55 -0.37 3.89
N TYR A 63 -15.82 0.78 4.49
CA TYR A 63 -14.76 1.76 4.77
C TYR A 63 -13.71 1.21 5.74
N GLN A 64 -14.12 0.47 6.79
CA GLN A 64 -13.17 -0.20 7.68
C GLN A 64 -12.37 -1.29 6.95
N GLN A 65 -12.98 -2.00 6.00
CA GLN A 65 -12.25 -2.95 5.15
C GLN A 65 -11.16 -2.27 4.33
N LEU A 66 -11.44 -1.11 3.72
CA LEU A 66 -10.45 -0.34 2.97
C LEU A 66 -9.27 0.08 3.85
N LEU A 67 -9.56 0.63 5.03
CA LEU A 67 -8.54 1.05 6.00
C LEU A 67 -7.68 -0.13 6.46
N ALA A 68 -8.31 -1.25 6.80
CA ALA A 68 -7.61 -2.44 7.28
C ALA A 68 -6.68 -3.03 6.21
N ARG A 69 -7.14 -3.11 4.95
CA ARG A 69 -6.32 -3.57 3.83
C ARG A 69 -5.16 -2.63 3.54
N HIS A 70 -5.40 -1.32 3.57
CA HIS A 70 -4.34 -0.33 3.39
C HIS A 70 -3.27 -0.42 4.49
N ALA A 71 -3.68 -0.55 5.75
CA ALA A 71 -2.76 -0.76 6.87
C ALA A 71 -1.97 -2.08 6.72
N HIS A 72 -2.64 -3.15 6.30
CA HIS A 72 -2.01 -4.45 6.07
C HIS A 72 -0.94 -4.38 4.97
N LEU A 73 -1.21 -3.65 3.88
CA LEU A 73 -0.25 -3.41 2.81
C LEU A 73 1.04 -2.76 3.33
N HIS A 74 0.93 -1.73 4.19
CA HIS A 74 2.10 -1.12 4.82
C HIS A 74 2.81 -2.06 5.80
N ALA A 75 2.07 -2.91 6.53
CA ALA A 75 2.67 -3.92 7.39
C ALA A 75 3.50 -4.94 6.60
N LEU A 76 2.99 -5.44 5.47
CA LEU A 76 3.74 -6.32 4.57
C LEU A 76 5.04 -5.67 4.05
N ALA A 77 4.99 -4.38 3.73
CA ALA A 77 6.19 -3.65 3.31
C ALA A 77 7.23 -3.53 4.44
N ARG A 78 6.79 -3.27 5.68
CA ARG A 78 7.69 -3.25 6.86
C ARG A 78 8.32 -4.63 7.11
N GLU A 79 7.55 -5.70 7.00
CA GLU A 79 8.05 -7.09 7.12
C GLU A 79 9.07 -7.41 6.03
N ALA A 80 8.76 -7.08 4.77
CA ALA A 80 9.68 -7.28 3.65
C ALA A 80 11.01 -6.54 3.85
N LYS A 81 10.94 -5.29 4.32
CA LYS A 81 12.14 -4.48 4.62
C LYS A 81 12.96 -5.09 5.75
N ALA A 82 12.31 -5.55 6.83
CA ALA A 82 13.00 -6.16 7.95
C ALA A 82 13.75 -7.43 7.53
N LEU A 83 13.15 -8.26 6.68
CA LEU A 83 13.80 -9.46 6.11
C LEU A 83 14.97 -9.08 5.20
N TYR A 84 14.79 -8.08 4.33
CA TYR A 84 15.84 -7.56 3.47
C TYR A 84 17.03 -7.04 4.28
N ASP A 85 16.78 -6.27 5.35
CA ASP A 85 17.83 -5.72 6.23
C ASP A 85 18.55 -6.81 7.04
N ALA A 86 17.87 -7.93 7.31
CA ALA A 86 18.46 -9.11 7.92
C ALA A 86 19.26 -9.98 6.93
N GLY A 87 19.29 -9.63 5.64
CA GLY A 87 19.97 -10.38 4.58
C GLY A 87 19.17 -11.59 4.05
N ASP A 88 17.91 -11.75 4.48
CA ASP A 88 17.01 -12.81 4.02
C ASP A 88 16.27 -12.38 2.75
N GLY A 89 17.01 -12.33 1.64
CA GLY A 89 16.50 -11.87 0.35
C GLY A 89 15.34 -12.71 -0.19
N GLU A 90 15.38 -14.03 0.00
CA GLU A 90 14.33 -14.93 -0.49
C GLU A 90 12.98 -14.63 0.17
N ARG A 91 12.95 -14.54 1.51
CA ARG A 91 11.71 -14.24 2.23
C ARG A 91 11.28 -12.79 2.03
N ALA A 92 12.23 -11.87 1.89
CA ALA A 92 11.93 -10.48 1.55
C ALA A 92 11.22 -10.38 0.19
N GLU A 93 11.71 -11.09 -0.83
CA GLU A 93 11.05 -11.17 -2.15
C GLU A 93 9.68 -11.85 -2.07
N GLN A 94 9.54 -12.92 -1.29
CA GLN A 94 8.24 -13.56 -1.08
C GLN A 94 7.23 -12.59 -0.45
N LYS A 95 7.64 -11.79 0.53
CA LYS A 95 6.83 -10.70 1.10
C LYS A 95 6.53 -9.60 0.07
N GLY A 96 7.45 -9.33 -0.85
CA GLY A 96 7.20 -8.45 -1.99
C GLY A 96 6.06 -8.95 -2.89
N VAL A 97 5.97 -10.25 -3.14
CA VAL A 97 4.86 -10.86 -3.91
C VAL A 97 3.53 -10.76 -3.15
N GLU A 98 3.54 -10.98 -1.83
CA GLU A 98 2.35 -10.78 -0.98
C GLU A 98 1.88 -9.33 -1.03
N LEU A 99 2.81 -8.37 -0.94
CA LEU A 99 2.54 -6.94 -1.04
C LEU A 99 1.87 -6.57 -2.38
N GLU A 100 2.37 -7.08 -3.51
CA GLU A 100 1.77 -6.83 -4.82
C GLU A 100 0.34 -7.37 -4.94
N ARG A 101 0.09 -8.56 -4.39
CA ARG A 101 -1.25 -9.17 -4.39
C ARG A 101 -2.23 -8.37 -3.53
N GLU A 102 -1.82 -7.95 -2.33
CA GLU A 102 -2.69 -7.13 -1.47
C GLU A 102 -2.96 -5.76 -2.11
N ASN A 103 -1.96 -5.16 -2.76
CA ASN A 103 -2.14 -3.94 -3.53
C ASN A 103 -3.18 -4.12 -4.65
N GLN A 104 -3.09 -5.20 -5.45
CA GLN A 104 -4.06 -5.48 -6.50
C GLN A 104 -5.48 -5.67 -5.93
N ALA A 105 -5.62 -6.39 -4.82
CA ALA A 105 -6.91 -6.58 -4.15
C ALA A 105 -7.51 -5.25 -3.66
N LEU A 106 -6.70 -4.39 -3.04
CA LEU A 106 -7.14 -3.07 -2.59
C LEU A 106 -7.55 -2.17 -3.77
N MET A 107 -6.76 -2.13 -4.84
CA MET A 107 -7.10 -1.34 -6.03
C MET A 107 -8.40 -1.82 -6.68
N ALA A 108 -8.64 -3.13 -6.73
CA ALA A 108 -9.87 -3.70 -7.26
C ALA A 108 -11.10 -3.28 -6.45
N LEU A 109 -11.00 -3.22 -5.13
CA LEU A 109 -12.08 -2.72 -4.26
C LEU A 109 -12.38 -1.24 -4.48
N LEU A 110 -11.37 -0.44 -4.78
CA LEU A 110 -11.54 0.99 -5.04
C LEU A 110 -12.09 1.31 -6.44
N GLN A 111 -11.97 0.37 -7.37
CA GLN A 111 -12.42 0.51 -8.76
C GLN A 111 -13.81 -0.09 -9.03
N GLY A 112 -14.32 -0.94 -8.12
CA GLY A 112 -15.66 -1.52 -8.17
C GLY A 112 -16.73 -0.58 -7.62
#